data_AF-A0A0S7Y4J8-F1
#
_entry.id   AF-A0A0S7Y4J8-F1
#
_cell.length_a   1.000
_cell.length_b   1.000
_cell.length_c   1.000
_cell.angle_alpha   90.00
_cell.angle_beta   90.00
_cell.angle_gamma   90.00
#
_symmetry.space_group_name_H-M   'P 1'
#
loop_
_entity.id
_entity.type
_entity.pdbx_description
1 polymer ?
#
loop_
_entity_poly.entity_id
_entity_poly.type
_entity_poly.pdbx_seq_one_letter_code
_entity_poly.pdbx_strand_id
1 'polypeptide(L)'
;MAILDNGLYIAIFYLLRPVKIRVGKRGKFHFKEGTYFYVGSAQRNLSARLKRHSNKKKPLKWHIDYLSARARMLGAITIPGSRKNECKLAKELGKMFELPIPGFGASDCQCKGHLFYAPEDRPK
;
A
#
# COMPACT_ATOMS: atom_id res chain seq x y z
N MET A 1 23.92 7.84 -3.06
CA MET A 1 22.82 7.86 -2.09
C MET A 1 22.72 6.49 -1.44
N ALA A 2 22.80 6.41 -0.10
CA ALA A 2 22.63 5.15 0.60
C ALA A 2 21.19 4.66 0.40
N ILE A 3 21.01 3.47 -0.17
CA ILE A 3 19.72 2.82 -0.27
C ILE A 3 19.36 2.36 1.15
N LEU A 4 18.31 2.93 1.75
CA LEU A 4 17.73 2.37 2.97
C LEU A 4 17.22 0.97 2.64
N ASP A 5 17.86 -0.07 3.19
CA ASP A 5 17.36 -1.44 3.07
C ASP A 5 16.51 -1.88 4.28
N ASN A 6 16.15 -0.93 5.14
CA ASN A 6 15.11 -1.07 6.15
C ASN A 6 14.38 0.27 6.37
N GLY A 7 13.21 0.23 6.99
CA GLY A 7 12.45 1.42 7.34
C GLY A 7 10.95 1.26 7.13
N LEU A 8 10.30 2.41 6.95
CA LEU A 8 8.92 2.54 6.51
C LEU A 8 8.88 2.87 5.01
N TYR A 9 7.74 2.62 4.40
CA TYR A 9 7.48 3.05 3.03
C TYR A 9 6.02 3.44 2.82
N ILE A 10 5.81 4.34 1.86
CA ILE A 10 4.54 4.58 1.20
C ILE A 10 4.68 4.06 -0.23
N ALA A 11 4.06 2.93 -0.52
CA ALA A 11 4.02 2.39 -1.89
C ALA A 11 2.85 3.03 -2.65
N ILE A 12 3.14 3.59 -3.81
CA ILE A 12 2.18 4.36 -4.61
C ILE A 12 1.77 3.53 -5.81
N PHE A 13 0.47 3.31 -5.97
CA PHE A 13 -0.10 2.55 -7.07
C PHE A 13 -1.14 3.37 -7.81
N TYR A 14 -1.22 3.16 -9.11
CA TYR A 14 -2.28 3.71 -9.95
C TYR A 14 -3.08 2.57 -10.56
N LEU A 15 -4.39 2.59 -10.33
CA LEU A 15 -5.33 1.65 -10.91
C LEU A 15 -6.03 2.33 -12.09
N LEU A 16 -5.81 1.82 -13.31
CA LEU A 16 -6.29 2.44 -14.55
C LEU A 16 -7.79 2.32 -14.78
N ARG A 17 -8.45 1.32 -14.17
CA ARG A 17 -9.89 1.08 -14.34
C ARG A 17 -10.47 0.50 -13.06
N PRO A 18 -11.72 0.81 -12.70
CA PRO A 18 -12.36 0.22 -11.53
C PRO A 18 -12.40 -1.30 -11.61
N VAL A 19 -12.18 -2.00 -10.50
CA VAL A 19 -12.15 -3.47 -10.49
C VAL A 19 -12.63 -4.03 -9.15
N LYS A 20 -13.37 -5.13 -9.19
CA LYS A 20 -13.71 -5.92 -8.00
C LYS A 20 -12.60 -6.93 -7.73
N ILE A 21 -12.00 -6.89 -6.53
CA ILE A 21 -10.89 -7.78 -6.14
C ILE A 21 -11.33 -8.57 -4.91
N ARG A 22 -11.15 -9.91 -4.95
CA ARG A 22 -11.25 -10.75 -3.76
C ARG A 22 -9.95 -10.65 -2.98
N VAL A 23 -10.00 -10.17 -1.74
CA VAL A 23 -8.82 -9.98 -0.88
C VAL A 23 -8.80 -11.09 0.17
N GLY A 24 -8.19 -12.22 -0.19
CA GLY A 24 -8.10 -13.41 0.67
C GLY A 24 -9.44 -13.81 1.28
N LYS A 25 -9.46 -14.00 2.61
CA LYS A 25 -10.66 -14.32 3.40
C LYS A 25 -11.53 -13.11 3.72
N ARG A 26 -11.07 -11.87 3.45
CA ARG A 26 -11.83 -10.63 3.76
C ARG A 26 -12.99 -10.35 2.81
N GLY A 27 -13.11 -11.12 1.72
CA GLY A 27 -14.21 -10.98 0.76
C GLY A 27 -13.83 -10.15 -0.47
N LYS A 28 -14.85 -9.69 -1.20
CA LYS A 28 -14.70 -8.90 -2.44
C LYS A 28 -14.90 -7.42 -2.13
N PHE A 29 -13.99 -6.58 -2.63
CA PHE A 29 -14.06 -5.13 -2.52
C PHE A 29 -14.04 -4.48 -3.89
N HIS A 30 -14.70 -3.34 -4.03
CA HIS A 30 -14.66 -2.54 -5.24
C HIS A 30 -13.57 -1.46 -5.11
N PHE A 31 -12.59 -1.51 -5.99
CA PHE A 31 -11.55 -0.50 -6.12
C PHE A 31 -11.91 0.42 -7.28
N LYS A 32 -11.97 1.73 -7.01
CA LYS A 32 -12.20 2.77 -8.02
C LYS A 32 -10.91 3.02 -8.81
N GLU A 33 -11.04 3.54 -10.02
CA GLU A 33 -9.88 4.10 -10.73
C GLU A 33 -9.26 5.24 -9.91
N GLY A 34 -7.92 5.36 -9.95
CA GLY A 34 -7.19 6.42 -9.26
C GLY A 34 -5.93 5.93 -8.56
N THR A 35 -5.43 6.78 -7.67
CA THR A 35 -4.16 6.57 -6.96
C THR A 35 -4.39 6.01 -5.57
N TYR A 36 -3.56 5.03 -5.21
CA TYR A 36 -3.58 4.34 -3.95
C TYR A 36 -2.23 4.47 -3.24
N PHE A 37 -2.28 4.82 -1.96
CA PHE A 37 -1.11 4.95 -1.10
C PHE A 37 -1.18 3.86 -0.04
N TYR A 38 -0.17 2.98 -0.01
CA TYR A 38 -0.09 1.91 0.97
C TYR A 38 1.08 2.14 1.93
N VAL A 39 0.78 2.28 3.21
CA VAL A 39 1.77 2.40 4.28
C VAL A 39 2.18 1.03 4.78
N GLY A 40 3.48 0.78 4.82
CA GLY A 40 4.02 -0.42 5.45
C GLY A 40 5.45 -0.22 5.93
N SER A 41 5.99 -1.28 6.53
CA SER A 41 7.37 -1.31 6.99
C SER A 41 8.10 -2.56 6.51
N ALA A 42 9.41 -2.43 6.38
CA ALA A 42 10.33 -3.56 6.21
C ALA A 42 11.55 -3.28 7.07
N GLN A 43 11.70 -4.02 8.17
CA GLN A 43 12.83 -3.82 9.08
C GLN A 43 14.11 -4.51 8.60
N ARG A 44 14.02 -5.25 7.49
CA ARG A 44 15.10 -5.85 6.69
C ARG A 44 14.60 -6.00 5.25
N ASN A 45 15.50 -5.98 4.27
CA ASN A 45 15.21 -6.23 2.85
C ASN A 45 14.10 -5.33 2.29
N LEU A 46 14.12 -4.03 2.61
CA LEU A 46 13.13 -3.06 2.11
C LEU A 46 13.08 -3.06 0.58
N SER A 47 14.24 -3.13 -0.07
CA SER A 47 14.33 -3.17 -1.53
C SER A 47 13.60 -4.38 -2.10
N ALA A 48 13.77 -5.56 -1.48
CA ALA A 48 13.06 -6.78 -1.87
C ALA A 48 11.55 -6.69 -1.60
N ARG A 49 11.14 -6.02 -0.51
CA ARG A 49 9.72 -5.76 -0.19
C ARG A 49 9.06 -4.93 -1.27
N LEU A 50 9.71 -3.84 -1.69
CA LEU A 50 9.20 -2.95 -2.75
C LEU A 50 9.21 -3.65 -4.11
N LYS A 51 10.24 -4.45 -4.43
CA LYS A 51 10.28 -5.27 -5.65
C LYS A 51 9.14 -6.29 -5.70
N ARG A 52 8.77 -6.89 -4.56
CA ARG A 52 7.58 -7.75 -4.49
C ARG A 52 6.33 -6.94 -4.81
N HIS A 53 6.17 -5.76 -4.22
CA HIS A 53 5.00 -4.91 -4.47
C HIS A 53 4.88 -4.52 -5.94
N SER A 54 5.98 -4.22 -6.63
CA SER A 54 5.97 -3.88 -8.05
C SER A 54 5.68 -5.07 -8.97
N ASN A 55 6.00 -6.31 -8.56
CA ASN A 55 5.81 -7.50 -9.40
C ASN A 55 4.34 -7.94 -9.47
N LYS A 56 3.70 -7.84 -10.65
CA LYS A 56 2.30 -8.27 -10.82
C LYS A 56 2.09 -9.80 -10.73
N LYS A 57 3.11 -10.61 -11.05
CA LYS A 57 3.07 -12.08 -11.02
C LYS A 57 3.75 -12.59 -9.75
N LYS A 58 2.96 -12.76 -8.69
CA LYS A 58 3.44 -13.20 -7.37
C LYS A 58 2.37 -13.99 -6.60
N PRO A 59 2.76 -14.87 -5.65
CA PRO A 59 1.80 -15.42 -4.69
C PRO A 59 1.16 -14.29 -3.87
N LEU A 60 -0.16 -14.30 -3.71
CA LEU A 60 -0.90 -13.26 -3.00
C LEU A 60 -1.00 -13.61 -1.51
N LYS A 61 -0.12 -13.03 -0.68
CA LYS A 61 -0.03 -13.33 0.76
C LYS A 61 -0.52 -12.17 1.63
N TRP A 62 -0.17 -10.94 1.27
CA TRP A 62 -0.56 -9.72 1.99
C TRP A 62 -1.75 -9.05 1.31
N HIS A 63 -2.53 -8.28 2.07
CA HIS A 63 -3.67 -7.54 1.51
C HIS A 63 -3.28 -6.70 0.29
N ILE A 64 -2.17 -5.97 0.36
CA ILE A 64 -1.65 -5.16 -0.76
C ILE A 64 -1.24 -5.98 -1.99
N ASP A 65 -0.91 -7.27 -1.85
CA ASP A 65 -0.57 -8.10 -3.01
C ASP A 65 -1.75 -8.19 -3.99
N TYR A 66 -2.97 -8.25 -3.48
CA TYR A 66 -4.19 -8.38 -4.28
C TYR A 66 -4.45 -7.14 -5.14
N LEU A 67 -4.23 -5.94 -4.59
CA LEU A 67 -4.33 -4.69 -5.33
C LEU A 67 -3.13 -4.49 -6.26
N SER A 68 -1.91 -4.68 -5.76
CA SER A 68 -0.68 -4.44 -6.53
C SER A 68 -0.49 -5.41 -7.71
N ALA A 69 -1.15 -6.57 -7.70
CA ALA A 69 -1.22 -7.45 -8.88
C ALA A 69 -2.08 -6.87 -10.02
N ARG A 70 -2.96 -5.91 -9.73
CA ARG A 70 -3.90 -5.27 -10.68
C ARG A 70 -3.57 -3.82 -10.99
N ALA A 71 -2.83 -3.14 -10.12
CA ALA A 71 -2.42 -1.75 -10.28
C ALA A 71 -0.97 -1.62 -10.79
N ARG A 72 -0.63 -0.47 -11.39
CA ARG A 72 0.77 -0.11 -11.72
C ARG A 72 1.40 0.57 -10.51
N MET A 73 2.54 0.07 -10.03
CA MET A 73 3.31 0.81 -9.02
C MET A 73 3.99 2.00 -9.69
N LEU A 74 3.74 3.21 -9.19
CA LEU A 74 4.37 4.43 -9.68
C LEU A 74 5.73 4.67 -9.02
N GLY A 75 5.86 4.24 -7.76
CA GLY A 75 7.08 4.40 -6.98
C GLY A 75 6.82 4.13 -5.51
N ALA A 76 7.78 4.51 -4.68
CA ALA A 76 7.63 4.51 -3.24
C ALA A 76 8.43 5.64 -2.59
N ILE A 77 7.90 6.18 -1.50
CA ILE A 77 8.64 7.06 -0.60
C ILE A 77 9.16 6.20 0.54
N THR A 78 10.47 6.18 0.77
CA THR A 78 11.10 5.42 1.87
C THR A 78 11.50 6.35 3.00
N ILE A 79 11.17 5.98 4.23
CA ILE A 79 11.38 6.82 5.41
C ILE A 79 12.14 5.99 6.46
N PRO A 80 13.28 6.48 6.99
CA PRO A 80 13.92 5.83 8.13
C PRO A 80 12.95 5.72 9.30
N GLY A 81 12.83 4.53 9.90
CA GLY A 81 11.91 4.35 11.02
C GLY A 81 11.67 2.91 11.41
N SER A 82 11.26 2.74 12.67
CA SER A 82 10.90 1.43 13.20
C SER A 82 9.47 1.06 12.83
N ARG A 83 9.12 -0.23 12.94
CA ARG A 83 7.73 -0.71 12.79
C ARG A 83 6.72 0.05 13.66
N LYS A 84 7.12 0.53 14.85
CA LYS A 84 6.24 1.31 15.74
C LYS A 84 5.80 2.64 15.12
N ASN A 85 6.59 3.20 14.20
CA ASN A 85 6.31 4.46 13.52
C ASN A 85 5.33 4.28 12.34
N GLU A 86 5.09 3.05 11.87
CA GLU A 86 4.21 2.76 10.72
C GLU A 86 2.77 3.23 10.97
N CYS A 87 2.22 2.93 12.14
CA CYS A 87 0.85 3.34 12.51
C CYS A 87 0.71 4.86 12.60
N LYS A 88 1.76 5.56 13.05
CA LYS A 88 1.77 7.04 13.09
C LYS A 88 1.72 7.59 11.66
N LEU A 89 2.53 7.04 10.75
CA LEU A 89 2.53 7.44 9.34
C LEU A 89 1.16 7.18 8.67
N ALA A 90 0.55 6.01 8.92
CA ALA A 90 -0.79 5.71 8.43
C ALA A 90 -1.84 6.69 8.97
N LYS A 91 -1.76 7.06 10.25
CA LYS A 91 -2.66 8.05 10.85
C LYS A 91 -2.55 9.41 10.18
N GLU A 92 -1.34 9.88 9.86
CA GLU A 92 -1.13 11.16 9.17
C GLU A 92 -1.67 11.13 7.73
N LEU A 93 -1.43 10.05 6.97
CA LEU A 93 -2.01 9.90 5.63
C LEU A 93 -3.55 9.88 5.66
N GLY A 94 -4.14 9.25 6.68
CA GLY A 94 -5.60 9.22 6.85
C GLY A 94 -6.25 10.56 7.16
N LYS A 95 -5.48 11.63 7.43
CA LYS A 95 -6.00 13.00 7.54
C LYS A 95 -6.12 13.69 6.17
N MET A 96 -5.38 13.22 5.18
CA MET A 96 -5.27 13.85 3.85
C MET A 96 -6.01 13.08 2.76
N PHE A 97 -6.14 11.77 2.92
CA PHE A 97 -6.67 10.88 1.89
C PHE A 97 -7.82 10.01 2.40
N GLU A 98 -8.67 9.57 1.48
CA GLU A 98 -9.78 8.69 1.79
C GLU A 98 -9.28 7.30 2.23
N LEU A 99 -10.06 6.66 3.10
CA LEU A 99 -9.85 5.27 3.49
C LEU A 99 -10.79 4.37 2.66
N PRO A 100 -10.35 3.82 1.51
CA PRO A 100 -11.24 3.12 0.59
C PRO A 100 -11.80 1.82 1.18
N ILE A 101 -11.03 1.16 2.06
CA ILE A 101 -11.41 -0.12 2.67
C ILE A 101 -10.95 -0.13 4.14
N PRO A 102 -11.87 -0.03 5.11
CA PRO A 102 -11.54 -0.15 6.52
C PRO A 102 -10.79 -1.46 6.84
N GLY A 103 -9.83 -1.39 7.76
CA GLY A 103 -8.95 -2.47 8.21
C GLY A 103 -7.96 -2.99 7.15
N PHE A 104 -7.88 -2.40 5.95
CA PHE A 104 -6.97 -2.90 4.92
C PHE A 104 -5.51 -2.73 5.34
N GLY A 105 -4.76 -3.82 5.37
CA GLY A 105 -3.36 -3.84 5.80
C GLY A 105 -3.12 -3.66 7.31
N ALA A 106 -4.18 -3.63 8.13
CA ALA A 106 -4.11 -3.44 9.58
C ALA A 106 -4.41 -4.74 10.36
N SER A 107 -3.87 -5.89 9.92
CA SER A 107 -4.20 -7.19 10.53
C SER A 107 -3.57 -7.40 11.90
N ASP A 108 -2.51 -6.68 12.20
CA ASP A 108 -1.63 -6.79 13.37
C ASP A 108 -1.62 -5.50 14.20
N CYS A 109 -2.55 -4.58 13.95
CA CYS A 109 -2.68 -3.32 14.66
C CYS A 109 -4.15 -2.88 14.72
N GLN A 110 -4.44 -1.82 15.49
CA GLN A 110 -5.80 -1.25 15.64
C GLN A 110 -6.07 -0.06 14.70
N CYS A 111 -5.25 0.11 13.66
CA CYS A 111 -5.45 1.22 12.73
C CYS A 111 -6.73 1.05 11.92
N LYS A 112 -7.37 2.18 11.57
CA LYS A 112 -8.52 2.18 10.65
C LYS A 112 -8.17 1.57 9.29
N GLY A 113 -6.91 1.61 8.88
CA GLY A 113 -6.35 0.93 7.72
C GLY A 113 -5.05 1.60 7.30
N HIS A 114 -4.34 0.96 6.38
CA HIS A 114 -3.03 1.37 5.87
C HIS A 114 -3.06 1.61 4.36
N LEU A 115 -4.23 1.44 3.72
CA LEU A 115 -4.44 1.78 2.33
C LEU A 115 -5.29 3.04 2.26
N PHE A 116 -4.84 4.01 1.47
CA PHE A 116 -5.50 5.28 1.24
C PHE A 116 -5.71 5.51 -0.25
N TYR A 117 -6.66 6.38 -0.59
CA TYR A 117 -7.10 6.61 -1.96
C TYR A 117 -7.24 8.10 -2.28
N ALA A 118 -6.89 8.47 -3.51
CA ALA A 118 -7.20 9.74 -4.12
C ALA A 118 -7.73 9.51 -5.56
N PRO A 119 -8.75 10.25 -6.01
CA PRO A 119 -9.32 10.12 -7.36
C PRO A 119 -8.42 10.67 -8.48
N GLU A 120 -7.14 10.95 -8.18
CA GLU A 120 -6.27 11.72 -9.07
C GLU A 120 -6.08 11.07 -10.44
N ASP A 121 -6.31 11.89 -11.48
CA ASP A 121 -6.07 11.57 -12.87
C ASP A 121 -4.56 11.48 -13.09
N ARG A 122 -4.10 10.32 -13.56
CA ARG A 122 -2.72 9.92 -13.88
C ARG A 122 -1.70 11.08 -13.84
N PRO A 123 -0.65 11.06 -12.98
CA PRO A 123 0.46 12.00 -13.15
C PRO A 123 1.01 11.85 -14.58
N LYS A 124 0.98 12.97 -15.33
CA LYS A 124 1.40 13.04 -16.74
C LYS A 124 2.82 12.53 -16.93
#